data_AF-A0A0S1AW18-F1
#
_entry.id   AF-A0A0S1AW18-F1
#
_cell.length_a   1.000
_cell.length_b   1.000
_cell.length_c   1.000
_cell.angle_alpha   90.00
_cell.angle_beta   90.00
_cell.angle_gamma   90.00
#
_symmetry.space_group_name_H-M   'P 1'
#
loop_
_entity.id
_entity.type
_entity.pdbx_description
1 polymer ?
#
loop_
_entity_poly.entity_id
_entity_poly.type
_entity_poly.pdbx_seq_one_letter_code
_entity_poly.pdbx_strand_id
1 'polypeptide(L)'
;MNRDRYLQLIARLLSARVITQTAIGEALDIHPSQVSRICAGDFKRLDGNALRVCKYAQQVAARTQTGRGAGRVAGELEGKLTQLLVASPDAALAVGALIDALLATSPADTAAAGA
;
A
#
# COMPACT_ATOMS: atom_id res chain seq x y z
N MET A 1 19.98 -11.02 -4.23
CA MET A 1 18.57 -10.55 -4.24
C MET A 1 17.69 -11.77 -4.51
N ASN A 2 16.89 -12.24 -3.53
CA ASN A 2 16.32 -13.61 -3.55
C ASN A 2 15.07 -13.73 -4.44
N ARG A 3 15.17 -14.53 -5.51
CA ARG A 3 14.09 -14.88 -6.45
C ARG A 3 12.81 -15.34 -5.75
N ASP A 4 12.96 -16.24 -4.78
CA ASP A 4 11.83 -16.89 -4.13
C ASP A 4 10.99 -15.92 -3.30
N ARG A 5 11.62 -14.90 -2.72
CA ARG A 5 10.93 -13.84 -1.98
C ARG A 5 10.00 -13.01 -2.88
N TYR A 6 10.39 -12.78 -4.13
CA TYR A 6 9.57 -12.06 -5.11
C TYR A 6 8.39 -12.90 -5.60
N LEU A 7 8.62 -14.18 -5.87
CA LEU A 7 7.56 -15.10 -6.28
C LEU A 7 6.51 -15.26 -5.18
N GLN A 8 6.93 -15.39 -3.93
CA GLN A 8 6.02 -15.40 -2.78
C GLN A 8 5.22 -14.10 -2.66
N LEU A 9 5.84 -12.94 -2.90
CA LEU A 9 5.17 -11.65 -2.85
C LEU A 9 4.14 -11.50 -3.99
N ILE A 10 4.50 -11.88 -5.22
CA ILE A 10 3.59 -11.88 -6.38
C ILE A 10 2.41 -12.82 -6.12
N ALA A 11 2.68 -14.05 -5.70
CA ALA A 11 1.65 -15.05 -5.39
C ALA A 11 0.69 -14.55 -4.29
N ARG A 12 1.22 -13.90 -3.25
CA ARG A 12 0.42 -13.29 -2.18
C ARG A 12 -0.48 -12.18 -2.71
N LEU A 13 0.02 -11.30 -3.57
CA LEU A 13 -0.76 -10.18 -4.12
C LEU A 13 -1.83 -10.66 -5.10
N LEU A 14 -1.53 -11.67 -5.92
CA LEU A 14 -2.50 -12.32 -6.80
C LEU A 14 -3.61 -13.01 -5.99
N SER A 15 -3.24 -13.77 -4.94
CA SER A 15 -4.20 -14.46 -4.07
C SER A 15 -5.10 -13.47 -3.32
N ALA A 16 -4.54 -12.33 -2.90
CA ALA A 16 -5.29 -11.25 -2.27
C ALA A 16 -6.11 -10.41 -3.28
N ARG A 17 -6.10 -10.74 -4.58
CA ARG A 17 -6.73 -9.99 -5.67
C ARG A 17 -6.34 -8.50 -5.71
N VAL A 18 -5.17 -8.16 -5.17
CA VAL A 18 -4.64 -6.79 -5.18
C VAL A 18 -4.10 -6.43 -6.57
N ILE A 19 -3.57 -7.43 -7.28
CA ILE A 19 -3.14 -7.32 -8.67
C ILE A 19 -3.69 -8.52 -9.45
N THR A 20 -3.82 -8.38 -10.77
CA THR A 20 -4.12 -9.47 -11.69
C THR A 20 -2.98 -9.63 -12.71
N GLN A 21 -2.83 -10.82 -13.29
CA GLN A 21 -1.80 -11.04 -14.33
C GLN A 21 -2.05 -10.14 -15.55
N THR A 22 -3.30 -9.91 -15.91
CA THR A 22 -3.70 -8.97 -16.97
C THR A 22 -3.25 -7.55 -16.64
N ALA A 23 -3.51 -7.06 -15.43
CA ALA A 23 -3.09 -5.72 -15.01
C ALA A 23 -1.56 -5.55 -15.00
N ILE A 24 -0.81 -6.61 -14.65
CA ILE A 24 0.66 -6.61 -14.76
C ILE A 24 1.09 -6.49 -16.23
N GLY A 25 0.46 -7.24 -17.13
CA GLY A 25 0.74 -7.20 -18.57
C GLY A 25 0.45 -5.84 -19.19
N GLU A 26 -0.70 -5.26 -18.88
CA GLU A 26 -1.10 -3.92 -19.34
C GLU A 26 -0.18 -2.83 -18.79
N ALA A 27 0.13 -2.86 -17.49
CA ALA A 27 0.95 -1.83 -16.86
C ALA A 27 2.42 -1.82 -17.31
N LEU A 28 2.93 -2.96 -17.78
CA LEU A 28 4.33 -3.12 -18.17
C LEU A 28 4.52 -3.30 -19.67
N ASP A 29 3.43 -3.34 -20.43
CA ASP A 29 3.41 -3.69 -21.85
C ASP A 29 4.12 -5.04 -22.12
N ILE A 30 3.69 -6.07 -21.36
CA ILE A 30 4.23 -7.42 -21.42
C ILE A 30 3.11 -8.38 -21.84
N HIS A 31 3.39 -9.22 -22.84
CA HIS A 31 2.42 -10.19 -23.33
C HIS A 31 1.95 -11.14 -22.21
N PRO A 32 0.64 -11.46 -22.11
CA PRO A 32 0.08 -12.27 -21.02
C PRO A 32 0.78 -13.63 -20.81
N SER A 33 1.22 -14.28 -21.90
CA SER A 33 1.96 -15.54 -21.81
C SER A 33 3.32 -15.38 -21.11
N GLN A 34 4.01 -14.25 -21.30
CA GLN A 34 5.27 -13.97 -20.62
C GLN A 34 5.03 -13.66 -19.14
N VAL A 35 3.96 -12.91 -18.82
CA VAL A 35 3.58 -12.64 -17.42
C VAL A 35 3.29 -13.94 -16.68
N SER A 36 2.51 -14.84 -17.28
CA SER A 36 2.19 -16.15 -16.69
C SER A 36 3.45 -16.96 -16.38
N ARG A 37 4.41 -17.04 -17.32
CA ARG A 37 5.70 -17.71 -17.11
C ARG A 37 6.52 -17.08 -15.98
N ILE A 38 6.57 -15.75 -15.93
CA ILE A 38 7.28 -15.03 -14.87
C ILE A 38 6.64 -15.28 -13.50
N CYS A 39 5.30 -15.22 -13.41
CA CYS A 39 4.56 -15.52 -12.18
C CYS A 39 4.76 -16.97 -11.71
N ALA A 40 4.92 -17.91 -12.65
CA ALA A 40 5.25 -19.31 -12.35
C ALA A 40 6.73 -19.54 -11.98
N GLY A 41 7.58 -18.51 -12.06
CA GLY A 41 9.02 -18.62 -11.80
C GLY A 41 9.82 -19.25 -12.96
N ASP A 42 9.24 -19.36 -14.15
CA ASP A 42 9.87 -19.89 -15.36
C ASP A 42 10.77 -18.82 -16.02
N PHE A 43 11.87 -18.51 -15.34
CA PHE A 43 12.95 -17.67 -15.86
C PHE A 43 14.30 -18.07 -15.25
N LYS A 44 15.36 -18.06 -16.08
CA LYS A 44 16.73 -18.40 -15.65
C LYS A 44 17.38 -17.30 -14.81
N ARG A 45 17.09 -16.03 -15.10
CA ARG A 45 17.70 -14.87 -14.46
C ARG A 45 16.65 -13.81 -14.15
N LEU A 46 16.87 -13.08 -13.06
CA LEU A 46 16.01 -11.96 -12.65
C LEU A 46 16.44 -10.69 -13.41
N ASP A 47 16.20 -10.66 -14.71
CA ASP A 47 16.53 -9.55 -15.61
C ASP A 47 15.34 -9.18 -16.51
N GLY A 48 15.48 -8.07 -17.25
CA GLY A 48 14.47 -7.60 -18.21
C GLY A 48 13.04 -7.57 -17.65
N ASN A 49 12.13 -8.28 -18.33
CA ASN A 49 10.73 -8.35 -17.97
C ASN A 49 10.48 -9.02 -16.61
N ALA A 50 11.27 -10.02 -16.22
CA ALA A 50 11.13 -10.66 -14.90
C ALA A 50 11.43 -9.67 -13.76
N LEU A 51 12.47 -8.85 -13.91
CA LEU A 51 12.80 -7.80 -12.95
C LEU A 51 11.71 -6.71 -12.91
N ARG A 52 11.17 -6.30 -14.07
CA ARG A 52 10.10 -5.29 -14.15
C ARG A 52 8.83 -5.75 -13.43
N VAL A 53 8.39 -6.99 -13.64
CA VAL A 53 7.24 -7.60 -12.96
C VAL A 53 7.46 -7.64 -11.45
N CYS A 54 8.65 -8.06 -11.02
CA CYS A 54 9.01 -8.12 -9.60
C CYS A 54 9.03 -6.74 -8.92
N LYS A 55 9.55 -5.71 -9.60
CA LYS A 55 9.53 -4.32 -9.10
C LYS A 55 8.11 -3.76 -9.03
N TYR A 56 7.29 -4.01 -10.05
CA TYR A 56 5.88 -3.60 -10.06
C TYR A 56 5.13 -4.18 -8.85
N ALA A 57 5.27 -5.49 -8.62
CA ALA A 57 4.65 -6.15 -7.48
C ALA A 57 5.12 -5.57 -6.13
N GLN A 58 6.41 -5.23 -5.99
CA GLN A 58 6.91 -4.55 -4.78
C GLN A 58 6.31 -3.16 -4.57
N GLN A 59 6.17 -2.36 -5.63
CA GLN A 59 5.55 -1.04 -5.53
C GLN A 59 4.09 -1.15 -5.11
N VAL A 60 3.35 -2.10 -5.67
CA VAL A 60 1.96 -2.35 -5.25
C VAL A 60 1.88 -2.87 -3.83
N ALA A 61 2.79 -3.76 -3.41
CA ALA A 61 2.89 -4.22 -2.03
C ALA A 61 3.16 -3.06 -1.07
N ALA A 62 4.07 -2.14 -1.41
CA ALA A 62 4.36 -0.96 -0.59
C ALA A 62 3.13 -0.06 -0.45
N ARG A 63 2.39 0.20 -1.55
CA ARG A 63 1.15 0.99 -1.56
C ARG A 63 0.00 0.33 -0.80
N THR A 64 -0.07 -1.01 -0.80
CA THR A 64 -1.10 -1.74 -0.05
C THR A 64 -0.71 -2.01 1.40
N GLN A 65 0.58 -2.03 1.74
CA GLN A 65 1.04 -2.06 3.13
C GLN A 65 0.74 -0.75 3.84
N THR A 66 0.91 0.40 3.18
CA THR A 66 0.46 1.69 3.72
C THR A 66 -1.07 1.69 3.95
N GLY A 67 -1.84 1.06 3.05
CA GLY A 67 -3.30 0.91 3.22
C GLY A 67 -3.74 -0.09 4.30
N ARG A 68 -3.06 -1.23 4.47
CA ARG A 68 -3.39 -2.22 5.51
C ARG A 68 -2.95 -1.77 6.91
N GLY A 69 -1.83 -1.07 7.01
CA GLY A 69 -1.43 -0.39 8.24
C GLY A 69 -2.47 0.66 8.63
N ALA A 70 -2.91 1.48 7.67
CA ALA A 70 -3.96 2.46 7.88
C ALA A 70 -5.29 1.83 8.33
N GLY A 71 -5.71 0.70 7.76
CA GLY A 71 -6.96 0.03 8.17
C GLY A 71 -6.92 -0.52 9.61
N ARG A 72 -5.79 -1.10 10.03
CA ARG A 72 -5.61 -1.57 11.41
C ARG A 72 -5.50 -0.40 12.39
N VAL A 73 -4.72 0.62 12.04
CA VAL A 73 -4.56 1.84 12.84
C VAL A 73 -5.89 2.59 12.96
N ALA A 74 -6.69 2.65 11.89
CA ALA A 74 -8.01 3.25 11.91
C ALA A 74 -8.94 2.53 12.89
N GLY A 75 -9.00 1.20 12.84
CA GLY A 75 -9.82 0.43 13.79
C GLY A 75 -9.35 0.53 15.25
N GLU A 76 -8.04 0.51 15.49
CA GLU A 76 -7.48 0.69 16.84
C GLU A 76 -7.70 2.12 17.37
N LEU A 77 -7.61 3.13 16.51
CA LEU A 77 -7.86 4.54 16.83
C LEU A 77 -9.34 4.80 17.12
N GLU A 78 -10.23 4.25 16.29
CA GLU A 78 -11.69 4.32 16.47
C GLU A 78 -12.08 3.75 17.84
N GLY A 79 -11.63 2.53 18.17
CA GLY A 79 -11.94 1.91 19.45
C GLY A 79 -11.44 2.71 20.66
N LYS A 80 -10.26 3.33 20.56
CA LYS A 80 -9.72 4.20 21.61
C LYS A 80 -10.51 5.50 21.76
N LEU A 81 -10.92 6.12 20.65
CA LEU A 81 -11.75 7.33 20.65
C LEU A 81 -13.15 7.04 21.22
N THR A 82 -13.76 5.90 20.89
CA THR A 82 -15.03 5.48 21.48
C THR A 82 -14.91 5.30 22.99
N GLN A 83 -13.84 4.65 23.47
CA GLN A 83 -13.61 4.51 24.92
C GLN A 83 -13.38 5.87 25.59
N LEU A 84 -12.64 6.78 24.94
CA LEU A 84 -12.39 8.12 25.46
C LEU A 84 -13.68 8.94 25.55
N LEU A 85 -14.56 8.87 24.54
CA LEU A 85 -15.87 9.54 24.55
C LEU A 85 -16.73 9.10 25.74
N VAL A 86 -16.71 7.80 26.07
CA VAL A 86 -17.45 7.26 27.22
C VAL A 86 -16.83 7.69 28.56
N ALA A 87 -15.50 7.71 28.65
CA ALA A 87 -14.79 8.04 29.88
C ALA A 87 -14.73 9.55 30.17
N SER A 88 -14.54 10.37 29.14
CA SER A 88 -14.42 11.83 29.24
C SER A 88 -14.75 12.51 27.90
N PRO A 89 -15.96 13.06 27.75
CA PRO A 89 -16.36 13.73 26.50
C PRO A 89 -15.51 14.98 26.20
N ASP A 90 -15.11 15.73 27.23
CA ASP A 90 -14.28 16.94 27.05
C ASP A 90 -12.88 16.60 26.53
N ALA A 91 -12.28 15.50 27.01
CA ALA A 91 -10.99 15.03 26.50
C ALA A 91 -11.10 14.55 25.05
N ALA A 92 -12.20 13.90 24.68
CA ALA A 92 -12.44 13.48 23.31
C ALA A 92 -12.58 14.69 22.35
N LEU A 93 -13.26 15.75 22.77
CA LEU A 93 -13.37 17.00 22.01
C LEU A 93 -12.00 17.67 21.81
N ALA A 94 -11.17 17.73 22.86
CA ALA A 94 -9.83 18.28 22.76
C ALA A 94 -8.93 17.48 21.81
N VAL A 95 -9.02 16.14 21.84
CA VAL A 95 -8.29 15.27 20.90
C VAL A 95 -8.80 15.47 19.47
N GLY A 96 -10.11 15.63 19.27
CA GLY A 96 -10.69 15.96 17.96
C GLY A 96 -10.14 17.27 17.39
N ALA A 97 -10.13 18.34 18.18
CA ALA A 97 -9.59 19.63 17.76
C ALA A 97 -8.08 19.57 17.43
N LEU A 98 -7.31 18.76 18.16
CA LEU A 98 -5.90 18.50 17.86
C LEU A 98 -5.73 17.78 16.51
N ILE A 99 -6.55 16.76 16.24
CA ILE A 99 -6.53 16.03 14.97
C ILE A 99 -6.86 17.00 13.82
N ASP A 100 -7.89 17.84 13.96
CA ASP A 100 -8.25 18.83 12.96
C ASP A 100 -7.11 19.81 12.66
N ALA A 101 -6.40 20.28 13.70
CA ALA A 101 -5.25 21.16 13.54
C ALA A 101 -4.07 20.48 12.80
N LEU A 102 -3.82 19.20 13.07
CA LEU A 102 -2.78 18.43 12.37
C LEU A 102 -3.15 18.17 10.90
N LEU A 103 -4.44 17.97 10.60
CA LEU A 103 -4.92 17.80 9.22
C LEU A 103 -4.87 19.12 8.45
N ALA A 104 -5.17 20.25 9.10
CA ALA A 104 -5.05 21.57 8.51
C ALA A 104 -3.59 21.99 8.22
N THR A 105 -2.61 21.46 8.97
CA THR A 105 -1.17 21.74 8.77
C THR A 105 -0.48 20.79 7.79
N SER A 106 -1.24 19.94 7.09
CA SER A 106 -0.73 19.06 6.03
C SER A 106 -0.08 19.89 4.89
N PRO A 107 1.04 19.45 4.28
CA PRO A 107 2.00 20.28 3.52
C PRO A 107 1.48 20.90 2.20
N ALA A 108 0.17 20.89 1.95
CA ALA A 108 -0.42 21.62 0.84
C ALA A 108 -0.41 23.15 1.07
N ASP A 109 -0.42 23.62 2.33
CA ASP A 109 -0.58 25.05 2.63
C ASP A 109 0.74 25.81 2.82
N THR A 110 1.86 25.10 3.02
CA THR A 110 3.18 25.73 3.15
C THR A 110 3.71 26.30 1.83
N ALA A 111 3.10 25.94 0.69
CA ALA A 111 3.42 26.50 -0.62
C ALA A 111 2.77 27.87 -0.88
N ALA A 112 1.80 28.31 -0.07
CA ALA A 112 1.08 29.57 -0.27
C ALA A 112 1.60 30.75 0.58
N ALA A 113 2.44 30.50 1.59
CA ALA A 113 2.95 31.54 2.50
C ALA A 113 4.31 32.13 2.08
N GLY A 114 4.75 31.91 0.85
CA GLY A 114 6.01 32.41 0.31
C GLY A 114 5.84 32.95 -1.11
N ALA A 115 5.07 34.03 -1.26
CA ALA A 115 5.02 34.89 -2.44
C ALA A 115 4.91 36.35 -2.00
#